data_AF-A0A346N2U2-F1
#
_entry.id   AF-A0A346N2U2-F1
#
_cell.length_a   1.000
_cell.length_b   1.000
_cell.length_c   1.000
_cell.angle_alpha   90.00
_cell.angle_beta   90.00
_cell.angle_gamma   90.00
#
_symmetry.space_group_name_H-M   'P 1'
#
loop_
_entity.id
_entity.type
_entity.pdbx_description
1 polymer ?
#
loop_
_entity_poly.entity_id
_entity_poly.type
_entity_poly.pdbx_seq_one_letter_code
_entity_poly.pdbx_strand_id
1 'polypeptide(L)'
;MPSRLLATLLLLLATPMAWALPELEERETIREEVGAHYFGRDFAALSGLAARYRKGERTESGLWKLSLFYVGIEQVAQDTRGKEIPWRATLKTAADWATARPDDPTPRVVQAKLMIARAWQFRGGDWASRVPQQNMDAFHAELRRAEAHLLQYKAMASQDPEWYRCMLGVANGLSWDRERFAGLVDEATQKHPYYYEIYFAALEYLTPRWHGSDRQIDDFVAFAVSRTQPVEGGGLYARIYWFASQIEYGDRLAKDSLLDWRRMKGGIADVLKRYPDQWNINNFGRFACLAGDRATTRELLMKMEAPVLLEGWGDIGMSGYADCLRWSIGKAEYPDYLKPPAAKPPPKRKPSSSRNAA
;
A
#
# COMPACT_ATOMS: atom_id res chain seq x y z
N MET A 1 -12.64 -66.72 24.90
CA MET A 1 -12.07 -65.56 25.66
C MET A 1 -10.56 -65.73 25.65
N PRO A 2 -9.73 -64.75 25.25
CA PRO A 2 -9.82 -63.34 25.64
C PRO A 2 -9.54 -62.28 24.53
N SER A 3 -9.92 -61.05 24.86
CA SER A 3 -9.37 -59.72 24.51
C SER A 3 -8.57 -59.51 23.21
N ARG A 4 -9.11 -58.70 22.29
CA ARG A 4 -8.32 -57.91 21.33
C ARG A 4 -8.34 -56.44 21.73
N LEU A 5 -7.16 -55.91 22.06
CA LEU A 5 -6.89 -54.49 22.23
C LEU A 5 -7.18 -53.73 20.93
N LEU A 6 -8.01 -52.70 20.98
CA LEU A 6 -8.05 -51.64 19.97
C LEU A 6 -6.99 -50.61 20.33
N ALA A 7 -5.96 -50.49 19.48
CA ALA A 7 -5.05 -49.35 19.50
C ALA A 7 -5.64 -48.26 18.58
N THR A 8 -6.18 -47.20 19.17
CA THR A 8 -6.68 -46.03 18.46
C THR A 8 -5.48 -45.19 18.01
N LEU A 9 -5.18 -45.20 16.72
CA LEU A 9 -4.15 -44.35 16.12
C LEU A 9 -4.73 -42.94 15.95
N LEU A 10 -4.33 -41.99 16.81
CA LEU A 10 -4.63 -40.56 16.62
C LEU A 10 -3.81 -40.05 15.41
N LEU A 11 -4.46 -39.79 14.29
CA LEU A 11 -3.86 -38.98 13.23
C LEU A 11 -3.90 -37.51 13.66
N LEU A 12 -2.74 -36.99 14.08
CA LEU A 12 -2.47 -35.56 14.11
C LEU A 12 -2.46 -35.06 12.66
N LEU A 13 -3.57 -34.47 12.22
CA LEU A 13 -3.61 -33.65 11.01
C LEU A 13 -2.76 -32.41 11.29
N ALA A 14 -1.50 -32.45 10.88
CA ALA A 14 -0.71 -31.23 10.73
C ALA A 14 -1.38 -30.43 9.61
N THR A 15 -2.16 -29.42 9.98
CA THR A 15 -2.58 -28.39 9.03
C THR A 15 -1.30 -27.80 8.44
N PRO A 16 -1.15 -27.72 7.11
CA PRO A 16 -0.05 -26.98 6.54
C PRO A 16 -0.16 -25.56 7.10
N MET A 17 0.87 -25.13 7.83
CA MET A 17 1.04 -23.73 8.22
C MET A 17 0.89 -22.94 6.92
N ALA A 18 -0.20 -22.22 6.75
CA ALA A 18 -0.28 -21.21 5.71
C ALA A 18 0.79 -20.19 6.11
N TRP A 19 1.84 -20.05 5.31
CA TRP A 19 2.82 -18.99 5.49
C TRP A 19 2.13 -17.71 5.04
N ALA A 20 1.22 -17.21 5.88
CA ALA A 20 0.65 -15.90 5.69
C ALA A 20 1.79 -14.90 5.81
N LEU A 21 1.87 -14.01 4.82
CA LEU A 21 2.97 -13.07 4.68
C LEU A 21 2.66 -11.90 5.62
N PRO A 22 3.48 -11.68 6.67
CA PRO A 22 3.08 -10.81 7.78
C PRO A 22 2.62 -9.42 7.33
N GLU A 23 3.29 -8.83 6.33
CA GLU A 23 2.93 -7.50 5.82
C GLU A 23 1.54 -7.44 5.15
N LEU A 24 1.23 -8.37 4.25
CA LEU A 24 -0.02 -8.33 3.49
C LEU A 24 -1.21 -8.73 4.36
N GLU A 25 -1.00 -9.72 5.24
CA GLU A 25 -1.99 -10.12 6.23
C GLU A 25 -2.29 -8.98 7.21
N GLU A 26 -1.26 -8.28 7.71
CA GLU A 26 -1.46 -7.13 8.60
C GLU A 26 -2.26 -6.01 7.92
N ARG A 27 -1.98 -5.72 6.63
CA ARG A 27 -2.74 -4.72 5.86
C ARG A 27 -4.21 -5.08 5.69
N GLU A 28 -4.51 -6.36 5.41
CA GLU A 28 -5.89 -6.82 5.31
C GLU A 28 -6.57 -6.76 6.69
N THR A 29 -5.92 -7.29 7.72
CA THR A 29 -6.42 -7.29 9.10
C THR A 29 -6.82 -5.89 9.56
N ILE A 30 -5.97 -4.89 9.36
CA ILE A 30 -6.28 -3.51 9.74
C ILE A 30 -7.50 -2.98 8.99
N ARG A 31 -7.61 -3.24 7.67
CA ARG A 31 -8.75 -2.76 6.86
C ARG A 31 -10.05 -3.44 7.26
N GLU A 32 -10.03 -4.75 7.48
CA GLU A 32 -11.18 -5.53 7.94
C GLU A 32 -11.63 -5.11 9.33
N GLU A 33 -10.70 -4.94 10.28
CA GLU A 33 -10.98 -4.47 11.64
C GLU A 33 -11.67 -3.10 11.61
N VAL A 34 -11.17 -2.15 10.82
CA VAL A 34 -11.78 -0.83 10.67
C VAL A 34 -13.19 -0.91 10.07
N GLY A 35 -13.36 -1.70 9.00
CA GLY A 35 -14.67 -1.91 8.40
C GLY A 35 -15.67 -2.51 9.39
N ALA A 36 -15.27 -3.54 10.12
CA ALA A 36 -16.10 -4.22 11.12
C ALA A 36 -16.53 -3.26 12.24
N HIS A 37 -15.60 -2.48 12.82
CA HIS A 37 -15.95 -1.48 13.83
C HIS A 37 -16.83 -0.35 13.27
N TYR A 38 -16.63 0.05 12.02
CA TYR A 38 -17.45 1.07 11.38
C TYR A 38 -18.90 0.62 11.20
N PHE A 39 -19.12 -0.59 10.67
CA PHE A 39 -20.47 -1.14 10.53
C PHE A 39 -21.11 -1.49 11.88
N GLY A 40 -20.30 -1.95 12.84
CA GLY A 40 -20.72 -2.19 14.22
C GLY A 40 -20.96 -0.91 15.04
N ARG A 41 -20.63 0.26 14.49
CA ARG A 41 -20.69 1.57 15.16
C ARG A 41 -19.90 1.60 16.48
N ASP A 42 -18.80 0.86 16.54
CA ASP A 42 -17.88 0.87 17.67
C ASP A 42 -16.93 2.07 17.57
N PHE A 43 -17.49 3.24 17.90
CA PHE A 43 -16.78 4.51 17.87
C PHE A 43 -15.61 4.54 18.85
N ALA A 44 -15.66 3.76 19.93
CA ALA A 44 -14.58 3.70 20.89
C ALA A 44 -13.36 2.99 20.31
N ALA A 45 -13.56 1.83 19.67
CA ALA A 45 -12.50 1.10 19.00
C ALA A 45 -11.89 1.91 17.85
N LEU A 46 -12.72 2.53 17.00
CA LEU A 46 -12.24 3.37 15.89
C LEU A 46 -11.38 4.54 16.37
N SER A 47 -11.85 5.31 17.37
CA SER A 47 -11.08 6.39 17.97
C SER A 47 -9.77 5.90 18.59
N GLY A 48 -9.80 4.74 19.27
CA GLY A 48 -8.63 4.13 19.88
C GLY A 48 -7.57 3.72 18.85
N LEU A 49 -7.99 3.04 17.79
CA LEU A 49 -7.12 2.64 16.67
C LEU A 49 -6.48 3.85 16.00
N ALA A 50 -7.29 4.84 15.60
CA ALA A 50 -6.77 6.04 14.94
C ALA A 50 -5.83 6.84 15.84
N ALA A 51 -6.16 7.01 17.13
CA ALA A 51 -5.30 7.70 18.09
C ALA A 51 -3.96 6.97 18.33
N ARG A 52 -3.97 5.63 18.31
CA ARG A 52 -2.75 4.82 18.39
C ARG A 52 -1.90 5.00 17.13
N TYR A 53 -2.48 4.79 15.95
CA TYR A 53 -1.75 4.83 14.68
C TYR A 53 -1.21 6.22 14.34
N ARG A 54 -1.89 7.30 14.76
CA ARG A 54 -1.41 8.68 14.62
C ARG A 54 -0.08 8.96 15.33
N LYS A 55 0.30 8.13 16.31
CA LYS A 55 1.59 8.25 17.01
C LYS A 55 2.78 7.74 16.20
N GLY A 56 2.57 7.16 15.01
CA GLY A 56 3.65 6.74 14.14
C GLY A 56 3.83 5.24 13.95
N GLU A 57 2.85 4.42 14.33
CA GLU A 57 2.96 2.97 14.14
C GLU A 57 3.07 2.61 12.66
N ARG A 58 4.00 1.69 12.38
CA ARG A 58 4.30 1.20 11.04
C ARG A 58 4.04 -0.29 10.92
N THR A 59 3.72 -0.73 9.71
CA THR A 59 3.75 -2.16 9.37
C THR A 59 5.19 -2.66 9.22
N GLU A 60 5.35 -3.97 9.05
CA GLU A 60 6.67 -4.60 8.80
C GLU A 60 7.40 -3.99 7.60
N SER A 61 6.67 -3.61 6.54
CA SER A 61 7.23 -2.92 5.38
C SER A 61 7.41 -1.43 5.58
N GLY A 62 6.96 -0.84 6.69
CA GLY A 62 7.12 0.58 6.98
C GLY A 62 5.97 1.47 6.52
N LEU A 63 4.82 0.91 6.12
CA LEU A 63 3.63 1.73 5.84
C LEU A 63 3.05 2.31 7.12
N TRP A 64 2.46 3.51 7.03
CA TRP A 64 1.72 4.07 8.15
C TRP A 64 0.46 3.25 8.40
N LYS A 65 0.31 2.67 9.59
CA LYS A 65 -0.96 2.00 9.94
C LYS A 65 -2.16 2.96 9.90
N LEU A 66 -1.90 4.25 10.11
CA LEU A 66 -2.91 5.30 9.96
C LEU A 66 -3.43 5.39 8.52
N SER A 67 -2.57 5.27 7.50
CA SER A 67 -3.06 5.30 6.12
C SER A 67 -3.90 4.06 5.81
N LEU A 68 -3.51 2.88 6.31
CA LEU A 68 -4.31 1.66 6.19
C LEU A 68 -5.66 1.75 6.90
N PHE A 69 -5.74 2.42 8.06
CA PHE A 69 -7.00 2.74 8.72
C PHE A 69 -7.92 3.52 7.78
N TYR A 70 -7.40 4.57 7.14
CA TYR A 70 -8.19 5.39 6.22
C TYR A 70 -8.51 4.69 4.89
N VAL A 71 -7.69 3.75 4.43
CA VAL A 71 -8.03 2.86 3.32
C VAL A 71 -9.20 1.93 3.70
N GLY A 72 -9.26 1.44 4.95
CA GLY A 72 -10.43 0.70 5.44
C GLY A 72 -11.73 1.52 5.36
N ILE A 73 -11.66 2.82 5.70
CA ILE A 73 -12.80 3.75 5.53
C ILE A 73 -13.16 3.96 4.05
N GLU A 74 -12.17 4.06 3.16
CA GLU A 74 -12.43 4.13 1.71
C GLU A 74 -13.12 2.87 1.19
N GLN A 75 -12.74 1.68 1.68
CA GLN A 75 -13.38 0.42 1.32
C GLN A 75 -14.88 0.42 1.72
N VAL A 76 -15.19 0.90 2.93
CA VAL A 76 -16.60 1.10 3.36
C VAL A 76 -17.35 1.99 2.36
N ALA A 77 -16.72 3.07 1.86
CA ALA A 77 -17.34 3.92 0.85
C ALA A 77 -17.56 3.19 -0.48
N GLN A 78 -16.60 2.37 -0.91
CA GLN A 78 -16.70 1.57 -2.15
C GLN A 78 -17.83 0.54 -2.09
N ASP A 79 -18.09 -0.08 -0.95
CA ASP A 79 -19.18 -1.06 -0.79
C ASP A 79 -20.58 -0.42 -0.97
N THR A 80 -20.66 0.90 -0.80
CA THR A 80 -21.86 1.72 -1.03
C THR A 80 -21.93 2.37 -2.41
N ARG A 81 -20.96 2.08 -3.30
CA ARG A 81 -20.88 2.69 -4.63
C ARG A 81 -22.17 2.51 -5.43
N GLY A 82 -22.65 3.61 -6.00
CA GLY A 82 -23.88 3.65 -6.79
C GLY A 82 -25.18 3.51 -5.98
N LYS A 83 -25.10 3.40 -4.64
CA LYS A 83 -26.26 3.20 -3.77
C LYS A 83 -26.48 4.40 -2.85
N GLU A 84 -27.44 5.27 -3.18
CA GLU A 84 -27.68 6.53 -2.44
C GLU A 84 -28.08 6.31 -0.96
N ILE A 85 -28.94 5.33 -0.67
CA ILE A 85 -29.39 5.04 0.70
C ILE A 85 -28.22 4.53 1.58
N PRO A 86 -27.47 3.48 1.19
CA PRO A 86 -26.26 3.05 1.91
C PRO A 86 -25.21 4.15 2.07
N TRP A 87 -25.02 5.00 1.06
CA TRP A 87 -24.11 6.15 1.14
C TRP A 87 -24.53 7.13 2.25
N ARG A 88 -25.80 7.53 2.29
CA ARG A 88 -26.32 8.43 3.34
C ARG A 88 -26.20 7.82 4.73
N ALA A 89 -26.48 6.52 4.87
CA ALA A 89 -26.31 5.82 6.14
C ALA A 89 -24.84 5.80 6.58
N THR A 90 -23.92 5.58 5.64
CA THR A 90 -22.47 5.60 5.89
C THR A 90 -22.02 6.98 6.36
N LEU A 91 -22.39 8.05 5.66
CA LEU A 91 -22.05 9.41 6.07
C LEU A 91 -22.68 9.77 7.43
N LYS A 92 -23.91 9.32 7.70
CA LYS A 92 -24.57 9.51 8.99
C LYS A 92 -23.81 8.82 10.13
N THR A 93 -23.29 7.61 9.92
CA THR A 93 -22.47 6.91 10.94
C THR A 93 -21.25 7.74 11.35
N ALA A 94 -20.55 8.38 10.40
CA ALA A 94 -19.43 9.26 10.73
C ALA A 94 -19.85 10.54 11.47
N ALA A 95 -21.04 11.09 11.17
CA ALA A 95 -21.59 12.23 11.89
C ALA A 95 -22.03 11.86 13.33
N ASP A 96 -22.64 10.70 13.50
CA ASP A 96 -22.99 10.15 14.82
C ASP A 96 -21.71 9.89 15.65
N TRP A 97 -20.64 9.38 15.03
CA TRP A 97 -19.34 9.23 15.67
C TRP A 97 -18.79 10.59 16.14
N ALA A 98 -18.79 11.61 15.28
CA ALA A 98 -18.37 12.96 15.65
C ALA A 98 -19.16 13.55 16.83
N THR A 99 -20.43 13.13 16.98
CA THR A 99 -21.31 13.57 18.07
C THR A 99 -20.99 12.82 19.37
N ALA A 100 -20.73 11.52 19.28
CA ALA A 100 -20.36 10.69 20.43
C ALA A 100 -18.93 10.96 20.95
N ARG A 101 -18.04 11.46 20.08
CA ARG A 101 -16.63 11.74 20.36
C ARG A 101 -16.26 13.15 19.86
N PRO A 102 -16.77 14.23 20.49
CA PRO A 102 -16.60 15.59 19.98
C PRO A 102 -15.15 16.09 19.93
N ASP A 103 -14.28 15.57 20.80
CA ASP A 103 -12.86 15.95 20.87
C ASP A 103 -11.95 15.07 19.97
N ASP A 104 -12.50 14.03 19.34
CA ASP A 104 -11.74 13.20 18.42
C ASP A 104 -11.65 13.86 17.03
N PRO A 105 -10.44 14.15 16.50
CA PRO A 105 -10.30 14.70 15.15
C PRO A 105 -10.72 13.71 14.04
N THR A 106 -10.61 12.41 14.30
CA THR A 106 -10.78 11.33 13.32
C THR A 106 -12.13 11.35 12.58
N PRO A 107 -13.31 11.40 13.25
CA PRO A 107 -14.60 11.36 12.57
C PRO A 107 -14.85 12.53 11.60
N ARG A 108 -14.22 13.69 11.82
CA ARG A 108 -14.31 14.84 10.89
C ARG A 108 -13.53 14.57 9.61
N VAL A 109 -12.33 13.99 9.75
CA VAL A 109 -11.54 13.55 8.59
C VAL A 109 -12.26 12.44 7.84
N VAL A 110 -12.86 11.49 8.55
CA VAL A 110 -13.66 10.40 7.95
C VAL A 110 -14.85 10.95 7.16
N GLN A 111 -15.59 11.93 7.68
CA GLN A 111 -16.68 12.57 6.92
C GLN A 111 -16.17 13.17 5.59
N ALA A 112 -15.05 13.89 5.62
CA ALA A 112 -14.46 14.44 4.40
C ALA A 112 -13.95 13.35 3.43
N LYS A 113 -13.28 12.32 3.96
CA LYS A 113 -12.76 11.17 3.20
C LYS A 113 -13.89 10.45 2.46
N LEU A 114 -15.01 10.22 3.13
CA LEU A 114 -16.23 9.66 2.54
C LEU A 114 -16.75 10.55 1.41
N MET A 115 -16.87 11.87 1.63
CA MET A 115 -17.34 12.82 0.60
C MET A 115 -16.42 12.83 -0.62
N ILE A 116 -15.10 12.79 -0.41
CA ILE A 116 -14.11 12.69 -1.49
C ILE A 116 -14.31 11.38 -2.27
N ALA A 117 -14.45 10.25 -1.58
CA ALA A 117 -14.73 8.96 -2.23
C ALA A 117 -16.02 9.01 -3.05
N ARG A 118 -17.09 9.64 -2.53
CA ARG A 118 -18.34 9.87 -3.25
C ARG A 118 -18.16 10.72 -4.50
N ALA A 119 -17.35 11.77 -4.43
CA ALA A 119 -17.01 12.59 -5.58
C ALA A 119 -16.39 11.72 -6.70
N TRP A 120 -15.37 10.91 -6.37
CA TRP A 120 -14.72 10.03 -7.35
C TRP A 120 -15.65 8.94 -7.91
N GLN A 121 -16.69 8.54 -7.16
CA GLN A 121 -17.75 7.67 -7.70
C GLN A 121 -18.56 8.36 -8.80
N PHE A 122 -18.84 9.66 -8.69
CA PHE A 122 -19.53 10.42 -9.74
C PHE A 122 -18.65 10.57 -10.98
N ARG A 123 -17.38 10.97 -10.81
CA ARG A 123 -16.44 11.16 -11.93
C ARG A 123 -16.18 9.85 -12.68
N GLY A 124 -16.04 8.74 -11.94
CA GLY A 124 -15.58 7.47 -12.50
C GLY A 124 -14.08 7.47 -12.82
N GLY A 125 -13.62 6.38 -13.44
CA GLY A 125 -12.21 6.14 -13.76
C GLY A 125 -11.79 6.60 -15.16
N ASP A 126 -12.72 7.13 -15.96
CA ASP A 126 -12.42 7.56 -17.33
C ASP A 126 -11.59 8.86 -17.36
N TRP A 127 -11.02 9.12 -18.54
CA TRP A 127 -10.41 10.41 -18.88
C TRP A 127 -11.43 11.54 -18.73
N ALA A 128 -10.98 12.70 -18.23
CA ALA A 128 -11.87 13.85 -17.99
C ALA A 128 -12.72 14.24 -19.22
N SER A 129 -12.15 14.14 -20.42
CA SER A 129 -12.85 14.40 -21.69
C SER A 129 -13.99 13.43 -22.04
N ARG A 130 -14.07 12.30 -21.34
CA ARG A 130 -15.10 11.25 -21.53
C ARG A 130 -16.11 11.20 -20.39
N VAL A 131 -15.91 11.99 -19.33
CA VAL A 131 -16.85 12.04 -18.21
C VAL A 131 -18.04 12.93 -18.61
N PRO A 132 -19.29 12.45 -18.49
CA PRO A 132 -20.47 13.28 -18.75
C PRO A 132 -20.47 14.56 -17.90
N GLN A 133 -20.90 15.70 -18.46
CA GLN A 133 -20.88 16.98 -17.75
C GLN A 133 -21.62 16.93 -16.40
N GLN A 134 -22.79 16.28 -16.36
CA GLN A 134 -23.56 16.09 -15.13
C GLN A 134 -22.77 15.37 -14.02
N ASN A 135 -21.90 14.41 -14.40
CA ASN A 135 -21.06 13.67 -13.47
C ASN A 135 -19.89 14.56 -12.98
N MET A 136 -19.34 15.40 -13.86
CA MET A 136 -18.34 16.40 -13.48
C MET A 136 -18.91 17.46 -12.55
N ASP A 137 -20.14 17.92 -12.77
CA ASP A 137 -20.80 18.88 -11.89
C ASP A 137 -21.05 18.28 -10.50
N ALA A 138 -21.52 17.02 -10.44
CA ALA A 138 -21.70 16.28 -9.20
C ALA A 138 -20.35 16.02 -8.47
N PHE A 139 -19.29 15.69 -9.22
CA PHE A 139 -17.93 15.54 -8.70
C PHE A 139 -17.45 16.83 -8.02
N HIS A 140 -17.50 17.97 -8.71
CA HIS A 140 -17.05 19.25 -8.15
C HIS A 140 -17.94 19.72 -6.99
N ALA A 141 -19.26 19.49 -7.06
CA ALA A 141 -20.17 19.83 -5.98
C ALA A 141 -19.82 19.06 -4.69
N GLU A 142 -19.56 17.76 -4.80
CA GLU A 142 -19.20 16.93 -3.64
C GLU A 142 -17.81 17.27 -3.09
N LEU A 143 -16.83 17.58 -3.96
CA LEU A 143 -15.52 18.06 -3.51
C LEU A 143 -15.59 19.41 -2.79
N ARG A 144 -16.43 20.35 -3.25
CA ARG A 144 -16.64 21.63 -2.54
C ARG A 144 -17.29 21.42 -1.17
N ARG A 145 -18.16 20.42 -1.03
CA ARG A 145 -18.71 20.04 0.29
C ARG A 145 -17.63 19.48 1.20
N ALA A 146 -16.73 18.64 0.67
CA ALA A 146 -15.58 18.13 1.43
C ALA A 146 -14.61 19.27 1.82
N GLU A 147 -14.30 20.20 0.91
CA GLU A 147 -13.47 21.38 1.17
C GLU A 147 -14.04 22.22 2.32
N ALA A 148 -15.32 22.59 2.22
CA ALA A 148 -16.01 23.39 3.24
C ALA A 148 -16.00 22.68 4.61
N HIS A 149 -16.23 21.37 4.64
CA HIS A 149 -16.18 20.57 5.86
C HIS A 149 -14.76 20.57 6.47
N LEU A 150 -13.73 20.30 5.66
CA LEU A 150 -12.34 20.28 6.13
C LEU A 150 -11.93 21.66 6.68
N LEU A 151 -12.28 22.75 6.00
CA LEU A 151 -11.99 24.11 6.45
C LEU A 151 -12.74 24.46 7.74
N GLN A 152 -14.03 24.11 7.85
CA GLN A 152 -14.82 24.35 9.06
C GLN A 152 -14.20 23.72 10.31
N TYR A 153 -13.62 22.52 10.17
CA TYR A 153 -13.05 21.78 11.31
C TYR A 153 -11.51 21.81 11.36
N LYS A 154 -10.85 22.65 10.56
CA LYS A 154 -9.38 22.67 10.43
C LYS A 154 -8.67 22.75 11.79
N ALA A 155 -9.12 23.63 12.68
CA ALA A 155 -8.49 23.86 13.99
C ALA A 155 -8.33 22.56 14.81
N MET A 156 -9.33 21.69 14.76
CA MET A 156 -9.32 20.40 15.47
C MET A 156 -8.81 19.27 14.60
N ALA A 157 -9.36 19.11 13.39
CA ALA A 157 -9.15 17.94 12.54
C ALA A 157 -7.74 17.88 11.93
N SER A 158 -7.07 19.02 11.72
CA SER A 158 -5.69 19.06 11.18
C SER A 158 -4.61 18.54 12.15
N GLN A 159 -4.99 18.16 13.37
CA GLN A 159 -4.13 17.36 14.26
C GLN A 159 -3.90 15.95 13.71
N ASP A 160 -4.87 15.42 12.96
CA ASP A 160 -4.67 14.22 12.16
C ASP A 160 -3.99 14.59 10.82
N PRO A 161 -2.84 14.00 10.48
CA PRO A 161 -2.15 14.31 9.23
C PRO A 161 -2.97 13.93 7.98
N GLU A 162 -3.92 13.01 8.10
CA GLU A 162 -4.81 12.63 7.00
C GLU A 162 -5.73 13.79 6.59
N TRP A 163 -5.99 14.76 7.47
CA TRP A 163 -6.70 15.99 7.07
C TRP A 163 -6.00 16.70 5.91
N TYR A 164 -4.67 16.79 5.95
CA TYR A 164 -3.88 17.39 4.87
C TYR A 164 -3.90 16.53 3.61
N ARG A 165 -3.79 15.21 3.77
CA ARG A 165 -3.94 14.24 2.67
C ARG A 165 -5.28 14.41 1.94
N CYS A 166 -6.38 14.55 2.68
CA CYS A 166 -7.71 14.81 2.15
C CYS A 166 -7.78 16.17 1.44
N MET A 167 -7.29 17.24 2.08
CA MET A 167 -7.33 18.58 1.49
C MET A 167 -6.49 18.69 0.22
N LEU A 168 -5.31 18.05 0.15
CA LEU A 168 -4.51 17.99 -1.07
C LEU A 168 -5.23 17.23 -2.20
N GLY A 169 -5.95 16.16 -1.87
CA GLY A 169 -6.80 15.44 -2.83
C GLY A 169 -7.96 16.29 -3.35
N VAL A 170 -8.62 17.05 -2.47
CA VAL A 170 -9.64 18.04 -2.83
C VAL A 170 -9.05 19.12 -3.73
N ALA A 171 -7.89 19.66 -3.38
CA ALA A 171 -7.20 20.70 -4.14
C ALA A 171 -6.83 20.23 -5.55
N ASN A 172 -6.40 18.98 -5.72
CA ASN A 172 -6.16 18.37 -7.03
C ASN A 172 -7.47 18.25 -7.83
N GLY A 173 -8.51 17.65 -7.24
CA GLY A 173 -9.79 17.46 -7.93
C GLY A 173 -10.53 18.75 -8.27
N LEU A 174 -10.33 19.82 -7.50
CA LEU A 174 -10.85 21.17 -7.77
C LEU A 174 -9.88 22.04 -8.57
N SER A 175 -8.74 21.51 -9.01
CA SER A 175 -7.74 22.23 -9.81
C SER A 175 -7.32 23.56 -9.18
N TRP A 176 -6.98 23.55 -7.88
CA TRP A 176 -6.41 24.73 -7.23
C TRP A 176 -5.17 25.22 -7.99
N ASP A 177 -4.93 26.52 -7.96
CA ASP A 177 -3.71 27.10 -8.51
C ASP A 177 -2.46 26.65 -7.72
N ARG A 178 -1.30 26.78 -8.36
CA ARG A 178 -0.04 26.27 -7.83
C ARG A 178 0.38 26.93 -6.52
N GLU A 179 0.12 28.23 -6.37
CA GLU A 179 0.55 28.98 -5.20
C GLU A 179 -0.24 28.52 -3.97
N ARG A 180 -1.57 28.45 -4.12
CA ARG A 180 -2.46 27.94 -3.07
C ARG A 180 -2.14 26.49 -2.70
N PHE A 181 -1.86 25.64 -3.69
CA PHE A 181 -1.48 24.24 -3.46
C PHE A 181 -0.13 24.13 -2.72
N ALA A 182 0.88 24.87 -3.16
CA ALA A 182 2.20 24.88 -2.55
C ALA A 182 2.15 25.34 -1.08
N GLY A 183 1.36 26.38 -0.77
CA GLY A 183 1.16 26.83 0.61
C GLY A 183 0.57 25.75 1.51
N LEU A 184 -0.35 24.92 1.00
CA LEU A 184 -0.90 23.79 1.75
C LEU A 184 0.13 22.67 1.96
N VAL A 185 0.96 22.38 0.95
CA VAL A 185 2.06 21.40 1.06
C VAL A 185 3.09 21.86 2.09
N ASP A 186 3.46 23.14 2.09
CA ASP A 186 4.39 23.68 3.07
C ASP A 186 3.83 23.60 4.49
N GLU A 187 2.58 23.98 4.72
CA GLU A 187 1.91 23.82 6.03
C GLU A 187 1.90 22.36 6.47
N ALA A 188 1.50 21.44 5.57
CA ALA A 188 1.39 20.02 5.85
C ALA A 188 2.73 19.39 6.23
N THR A 189 3.77 19.67 5.45
CA THR A 189 5.11 19.09 5.64
C THR A 189 5.87 19.72 6.79
N GLN A 190 5.53 20.95 7.20
CA GLN A 190 6.05 21.53 8.45
C GLN A 190 5.41 20.88 9.68
N LYS A 191 4.10 20.65 9.64
CA LYS A 191 3.36 20.11 10.79
C LYS A 191 3.54 18.60 10.96
N HIS A 192 3.58 17.86 9.85
CA HIS A 192 3.62 16.40 9.81
C HIS A 192 4.70 15.89 8.84
N PRO A 193 5.99 16.20 9.08
CA PRO A 193 7.08 16.00 8.11
C PRO A 193 7.32 14.55 7.70
N TYR A 194 6.83 13.56 8.45
CA TYR A 194 7.12 12.15 8.18
C TYR A 194 5.92 11.37 7.66
N TYR A 195 4.73 11.98 7.55
CA TYR A 195 3.54 11.31 7.06
C TYR A 195 3.55 11.23 5.54
N TYR A 196 3.87 10.05 4.99
CA TYR A 196 4.20 9.88 3.57
C TYR A 196 3.04 10.23 2.63
N GLU A 197 1.80 10.02 3.07
CA GLU A 197 0.61 10.28 2.25
C GLU A 197 0.51 11.75 1.84
N ILE A 198 0.98 12.70 2.65
CA ILE A 198 1.05 14.12 2.27
C ILE A 198 1.92 14.28 1.02
N TYR A 199 3.09 13.66 1.00
CA TYR A 199 4.00 13.71 -0.14
C TYR A 199 3.43 12.99 -1.36
N PHE A 200 2.75 11.86 -1.16
CA PHE A 200 2.12 11.12 -2.25
C PHE A 200 0.99 11.91 -2.92
N ALA A 201 0.12 12.57 -2.14
CA ALA A 201 -0.92 13.45 -2.69
C ALA A 201 -0.34 14.68 -3.40
N ALA A 202 0.73 15.26 -2.85
CA ALA A 202 1.43 16.37 -3.50
C ALA A 202 2.09 15.93 -4.82
N LEU A 203 2.71 14.75 -4.85
CA LEU A 203 3.29 14.18 -6.07
C LEU A 203 2.22 13.99 -7.16
N GLU A 204 1.05 13.46 -6.79
CA GLU A 204 -0.03 13.22 -7.74
C GLU A 204 -0.47 14.49 -8.46
N TYR A 205 -0.62 15.61 -7.74
CA TYR A 205 -0.94 16.91 -8.35
C TYR A 205 0.10 17.35 -9.40
N LEU A 206 1.37 17.02 -9.17
CA LEU A 206 2.51 17.38 -10.02
C LEU A 206 2.77 16.41 -11.17
N THR A 207 1.93 15.40 -11.36
CA THR A 207 2.07 14.47 -12.50
C THR A 207 1.67 15.13 -13.83
N PRO A 208 2.24 14.66 -14.96
CA PRO A 208 1.87 15.12 -16.31
C PRO A 208 0.37 15.01 -16.62
N ARG A 209 -0.30 13.97 -16.13
CA ARG A 209 -1.75 13.78 -16.33
C ARG A 209 -2.63 14.80 -15.62
N TRP A 210 -2.09 15.51 -14.62
CA TRP A 210 -2.79 16.51 -13.83
C TRP A 210 -2.26 17.91 -14.13
N HIS A 211 -1.43 18.47 -13.25
CA HIS A 211 -1.00 19.86 -13.34
C HIS A 211 0.50 20.02 -13.57
N GLY A 212 1.26 18.94 -13.76
CA GLY A 212 2.72 19.03 -13.73
C GLY A 212 3.46 18.39 -14.90
N SER A 213 4.65 17.88 -14.59
CA SER A 213 5.63 17.37 -15.55
C SER A 213 6.66 16.52 -14.80
N ASP A 214 7.41 15.67 -15.52
CA ASP A 214 8.45 14.82 -14.94
C ASP A 214 9.52 15.65 -14.20
N ARG A 215 9.79 16.86 -14.69
CA ARG A 215 10.71 17.80 -14.03
C ARG A 215 10.18 18.25 -12.67
N GLN A 216 8.89 18.59 -12.60
CA GLN A 216 8.27 19.04 -11.35
C GLN A 216 8.13 17.89 -10.34
N ILE A 217 7.97 16.65 -10.81
CA ILE A 217 8.08 15.45 -9.98
C ILE A 217 9.48 15.39 -9.34
N ASP A 218 10.55 15.47 -10.14
CA ASP A 218 11.93 15.37 -9.62
C ASP A 218 12.29 16.51 -8.65
N ASP A 219 11.93 17.75 -8.99
CA ASP A 219 12.13 18.90 -8.12
C ASP A 219 11.38 18.72 -6.77
N PHE A 220 10.17 18.15 -6.80
CA PHE A 220 9.41 17.82 -5.59
C PHE A 220 10.02 16.67 -4.80
N VAL A 221 10.56 15.64 -5.46
CA VAL A 221 11.27 14.55 -4.77
C VAL A 221 12.49 15.12 -4.03
N ALA A 222 13.23 16.04 -4.64
CA ALA A 222 14.36 16.71 -3.98
C ALA A 222 13.91 17.49 -2.73
N PHE A 223 12.81 18.25 -2.83
CA PHE A 223 12.18 18.90 -1.67
C PHE A 223 11.81 17.89 -0.58
N ALA A 224 11.10 16.82 -0.91
CA ALA A 224 10.63 15.83 0.05
C ALA A 224 11.78 15.13 0.79
N VAL A 225 12.84 14.77 0.06
CA VAL A 225 14.06 14.18 0.66
C VAL A 225 14.73 15.17 1.59
N SER A 226 14.85 16.45 1.20
CA SER A 226 15.47 17.47 2.08
C SER A 226 14.70 17.66 3.39
N ARG A 227 13.36 17.60 3.34
CA ARG A 227 12.49 17.73 4.53
C ARG A 227 12.62 16.54 5.48
N THR A 228 12.87 15.35 4.94
CA THR A 228 12.81 14.10 5.71
C THR A 228 14.16 13.45 5.98
N GLN A 229 15.24 13.97 5.41
CA GLN A 229 16.61 13.48 5.54
C GLN A 229 17.01 13.08 6.96
N PRO A 230 16.68 13.83 8.04
CA PRO A 230 17.12 13.48 9.39
C PRO A 230 16.64 12.12 9.89
N VAL A 231 15.49 11.64 9.41
CA VAL A 231 14.88 10.36 9.84
C VAL A 231 14.90 9.34 8.71
N GLU A 232 14.65 9.78 7.48
CA GLU A 232 14.44 8.90 6.34
C GLU A 232 15.71 8.64 5.52
N GLY A 233 16.74 9.50 5.64
CA GLY A 233 17.88 9.47 4.73
C GLY A 233 17.42 9.62 3.28
N GLY A 234 17.90 8.73 2.40
CA GLY A 234 17.41 8.57 1.04
C GLY A 234 16.12 7.76 0.92
N GLY A 235 15.59 7.19 2.00
CA GLY A 235 14.45 6.26 1.96
C GLY A 235 13.19 6.85 1.34
N LEU A 236 12.89 8.13 1.58
CA LEU A 236 11.73 8.78 0.98
C LEU A 236 11.88 8.96 -0.54
N TYR A 237 13.11 9.07 -1.07
CA TYR A 237 13.36 9.06 -2.51
C TYR A 237 12.81 7.77 -3.13
N ALA A 238 13.16 6.63 -2.53
CA ALA A 238 12.72 5.32 -3.02
C ALA A 238 11.20 5.12 -2.89
N ARG A 239 10.60 5.59 -1.80
CA ARG A 239 9.14 5.51 -1.59
C ARG A 239 8.36 6.37 -2.57
N ILE A 240 8.80 7.60 -2.82
CA ILE A 240 8.11 8.52 -3.74
C ILE A 240 8.19 8.00 -5.17
N TYR A 241 9.35 7.55 -5.63
CA TYR A 241 9.45 6.99 -6.98
C TYR A 241 8.76 5.63 -7.13
N TRP A 242 8.71 4.81 -6.08
CA TRP A 242 7.84 3.64 -6.07
C TRP A 242 6.37 4.06 -6.23
N PHE A 243 5.89 5.04 -5.45
CA PHE A 243 4.53 5.56 -5.63
C PHE A 243 4.31 6.15 -7.05
N ALA A 244 5.28 6.88 -7.60
CA ALA A 244 5.25 7.37 -8.99
C ALA A 244 5.12 6.23 -10.02
N SER A 245 5.76 5.09 -9.76
CA SER A 245 5.63 3.89 -10.60
C SER A 245 4.20 3.36 -10.58
N GLN A 246 3.48 3.49 -9.46
CA GLN A 246 2.10 2.99 -9.34
C GLN A 246 1.09 3.90 -10.04
N ILE A 247 1.32 5.22 -10.03
CA ILE A 247 0.32 6.18 -10.51
C ILE A 247 0.58 6.73 -11.91
N GLU A 248 1.82 6.70 -12.41
CA GLU A 248 2.22 7.36 -13.65
C GLU A 248 3.02 6.45 -14.59
N TYR A 249 4.10 5.81 -14.11
CA TYR A 249 5.11 5.24 -15.00
C TYR A 249 5.07 3.71 -15.18
N GLY A 250 4.41 2.97 -14.29
CA GLY A 250 4.42 1.51 -14.29
C GLY A 250 5.84 0.92 -14.26
N ASP A 251 6.04 -0.18 -14.99
CA ASP A 251 7.35 -0.83 -15.16
C ASP A 251 8.33 -0.01 -16.02
N ARG A 252 7.90 1.12 -16.58
CA ARG A 252 8.75 2.02 -17.37
C ARG A 252 9.37 3.14 -16.54
N LEU A 253 9.21 3.13 -15.21
CA LEU A 253 9.76 4.13 -14.28
C LEU A 253 11.21 4.55 -14.60
N ALA A 254 12.13 3.60 -14.73
CA ALA A 254 13.55 3.88 -14.96
C ALA A 254 13.83 4.47 -16.36
N LYS A 255 12.91 4.30 -17.30
CA LYS A 255 13.05 4.74 -18.70
C LYS A 255 12.37 6.07 -18.96
N ASP A 256 11.18 6.27 -18.39
CA ASP A 256 10.27 7.35 -18.73
C ASP A 256 10.22 8.46 -17.66
N SER A 257 10.97 8.34 -16.56
CA SER A 257 11.07 9.36 -15.53
C SER A 257 12.50 9.89 -15.38
N LEU A 258 12.68 10.92 -14.54
CA LEU A 258 13.99 11.48 -14.19
C LEU A 258 14.65 10.78 -12.99
N LEU A 259 14.20 9.57 -12.64
CA LEU A 259 14.80 8.80 -11.55
C LEU A 259 16.32 8.61 -11.75
N ASP A 260 17.08 8.98 -10.72
CA ASP A 260 18.50 8.67 -10.58
C ASP A 260 18.64 7.32 -9.87
N TRP A 261 19.11 6.31 -10.61
CA TRP A 261 19.25 4.95 -10.08
C TRP A 261 20.24 4.86 -8.90
N ARG A 262 21.31 5.68 -8.88
CA ARG A 262 22.26 5.69 -7.76
C ARG A 262 21.58 6.18 -6.49
N ARG A 263 20.75 7.22 -6.59
CA ARG A 263 19.95 7.73 -5.46
C ARG A 263 18.87 6.72 -5.05
N MET A 264 18.19 6.10 -6.02
CA MET A 264 17.22 5.03 -5.78
C MET A 264 17.85 3.89 -4.98
N LYS A 265 19.02 3.39 -5.40
CA LYS A 265 19.77 2.33 -4.72
C LYS A 265 20.13 2.71 -3.27
N GLY A 266 20.57 3.95 -3.04
CA GLY A 266 20.80 4.46 -1.68
C GLY A 266 19.52 4.47 -0.83
N GLY A 267 18.41 4.94 -1.40
CA GLY A 267 17.11 4.94 -0.72
C GLY A 267 16.58 3.53 -0.43
N ILE A 268 16.77 2.58 -1.35
CA ILE A 268 16.46 1.16 -1.12
C ILE A 268 17.22 0.63 0.09
N ALA A 269 18.52 0.92 0.19
CA ALA A 269 19.33 0.50 1.33
C ALA A 269 18.82 1.11 2.65
N ASP A 270 18.46 2.39 2.67
CA ASP A 270 17.91 3.06 3.86
C ASP A 270 16.53 2.53 4.28
N VAL A 271 15.69 2.14 3.31
CA VAL A 271 14.42 1.47 3.60
C VAL A 271 14.66 0.08 4.17
N LEU A 272 15.44 -0.77 3.49
CA LEU A 272 15.67 -2.15 3.89
C LEU A 272 16.47 -2.27 5.20
N LYS A 273 17.27 -1.26 5.56
CA LYS A 273 17.92 -1.19 6.88
C LYS A 273 16.89 -1.14 8.03
N ARG A 274 15.74 -0.51 7.80
CA ARG A 274 14.68 -0.34 8.82
C ARG A 274 13.56 -1.36 8.67
N TYR A 275 13.25 -1.73 7.43
CA TYR A 275 12.12 -2.58 7.06
C TYR A 275 12.57 -3.66 6.06
N PRO A 276 13.35 -4.67 6.52
CA PRO A 276 13.91 -5.73 5.68
C PRO A 276 12.85 -6.81 5.32
N ASP A 277 11.64 -6.39 4.99
CA ASP A 277 10.51 -7.28 4.79
C ASP A 277 10.41 -7.81 3.35
N GLN A 278 9.71 -8.92 3.16
CA GLN A 278 9.59 -9.56 1.84
C GLN A 278 8.83 -8.70 0.82
N TRP A 279 7.90 -7.82 1.23
CA TRP A 279 7.24 -6.88 0.32
C TRP A 279 8.22 -5.87 -0.27
N ASN A 280 9.05 -5.23 0.58
CA ASN A 280 10.08 -4.30 0.10
C ASN A 280 11.13 -5.02 -0.74
N ILE A 281 11.62 -6.19 -0.31
CA ILE A 281 12.64 -6.97 -1.05
C ILE A 281 12.14 -7.34 -2.45
N ASN A 282 10.87 -7.78 -2.57
CA ASN A 282 10.29 -8.16 -3.85
C ASN A 282 10.16 -6.98 -4.81
N ASN A 283 9.58 -5.87 -4.36
CA ASN A 283 9.39 -4.69 -5.20
C ASN A 283 10.73 -4.05 -5.58
N PHE A 284 11.68 -3.92 -4.65
CA PHE A 284 13.00 -3.37 -4.94
C PHE A 284 13.84 -4.29 -5.83
N GLY A 285 13.69 -5.62 -5.70
CA GLY A 285 14.28 -6.60 -6.61
C GLY A 285 13.79 -6.42 -8.05
N ARG A 286 12.48 -6.21 -8.24
CA ARG A 286 11.90 -5.85 -9.54
C ARG A 286 12.48 -4.54 -10.07
N PHE A 287 12.49 -3.46 -9.28
CA PHE A 287 13.03 -2.18 -9.74
C PHE A 287 14.51 -2.27 -10.13
N ALA A 288 15.33 -3.00 -9.36
CA ALA A 288 16.72 -3.24 -9.72
C ALA A 288 16.89 -3.97 -11.04
N CYS A 289 16.03 -4.97 -11.31
CA CYS A 289 16.05 -5.68 -12.58
C CYS A 289 15.67 -4.77 -13.74
N LEU A 290 14.58 -4.00 -13.60
CA LEU A 290 14.10 -3.07 -14.62
C LEU A 290 15.09 -1.93 -14.90
N ALA A 291 15.87 -1.53 -13.89
CA ALA A 291 16.95 -0.55 -14.04
C ALA A 291 18.25 -1.14 -14.62
N GLY A 292 18.32 -2.46 -14.85
CA GLY A 292 19.51 -3.12 -15.40
C GLY A 292 20.67 -3.28 -14.41
N ASP A 293 20.45 -3.09 -13.10
CA ASP A 293 21.47 -3.28 -12.07
C ASP A 293 21.54 -4.74 -11.64
N ARG A 294 22.38 -5.50 -12.34
CA ARG A 294 22.55 -6.94 -12.14
C ARG A 294 23.00 -7.29 -10.72
N ALA A 295 23.88 -6.48 -10.13
CA ALA A 295 24.45 -6.74 -8.82
C ALA A 295 23.40 -6.57 -7.72
N THR A 296 22.67 -5.44 -7.75
CA THR A 296 21.58 -5.18 -6.79
C THR A 296 20.44 -6.17 -6.98
N THR A 297 20.10 -6.51 -8.23
CA THR A 297 19.08 -7.54 -8.52
C THR A 297 19.49 -8.86 -7.87
N ARG A 298 20.70 -9.35 -8.16
CA ARG A 298 21.22 -10.59 -7.57
C ARG A 298 21.15 -10.56 -6.04
N GLU A 299 21.60 -9.47 -5.42
CA GLU A 299 21.59 -9.31 -3.97
C GLU A 299 20.17 -9.45 -3.39
N LEU A 300 19.19 -8.74 -3.95
CA LEU A 300 17.82 -8.73 -3.46
C LEU A 300 17.09 -10.05 -3.73
N LEU A 301 17.29 -10.65 -4.92
CA LEU A 301 16.70 -11.96 -5.24
C LEU A 301 17.22 -13.06 -4.31
N MET A 302 18.48 -13.01 -3.90
CA MET A 302 19.05 -13.96 -2.95
C MET A 302 18.49 -13.82 -1.53
N LYS A 303 17.80 -12.73 -1.20
CA LYS A 303 17.14 -12.49 0.09
C LYS A 303 15.65 -12.86 0.09
N MET A 304 15.11 -13.29 -1.05
CA MET A 304 13.70 -13.65 -1.16
C MET A 304 13.42 -15.00 -0.50
N GLU A 305 12.25 -15.08 0.11
CA GLU A 305 11.70 -16.31 0.67
C GLU A 305 10.64 -16.90 -0.28
N ALA A 306 10.37 -18.21 -0.14
CA ALA A 306 9.29 -18.86 -0.87
C ALA A 306 8.00 -18.95 -0.03
N PRO A 307 6.82 -18.80 -0.67
CA PRO A 307 6.62 -18.48 -2.07
C PRO A 307 6.95 -17.02 -2.40
N VAL A 308 7.38 -16.76 -3.64
CA VAL A 308 7.68 -15.41 -4.14
C VAL A 308 6.41 -14.57 -4.20
N LEU A 309 6.51 -13.29 -3.81
CA LEU A 309 5.39 -12.34 -3.81
C LEU A 309 5.14 -11.78 -5.20
N LEU A 310 4.36 -12.50 -6.01
CA LEU A 310 4.10 -12.11 -7.40
C LEU A 310 3.42 -10.75 -7.52
N GLU A 311 2.66 -10.31 -6.52
CA GLU A 311 2.08 -8.97 -6.44
C GLU A 311 3.15 -7.87 -6.47
N GLY A 312 4.34 -8.12 -5.91
CA GLY A 312 5.48 -7.21 -5.97
C GLY A 312 6.15 -7.15 -7.35
N TRP A 313 5.86 -8.10 -8.23
CA TRP A 313 6.44 -8.21 -9.57
C TRP A 313 5.64 -7.53 -10.68
N GLY A 314 4.58 -6.78 -10.32
CA GLY A 314 3.89 -5.87 -11.25
C GLY A 314 3.38 -6.56 -12.51
N ASP A 315 3.46 -5.85 -13.64
CA ASP A 315 2.92 -6.35 -14.91
C ASP A 315 3.81 -7.44 -15.52
N ILE A 316 5.11 -7.43 -15.22
CA ILE A 316 6.03 -8.49 -15.68
C ILE A 316 5.78 -9.85 -15.00
N GLY A 317 5.20 -9.84 -13.78
CA GLY A 317 4.74 -11.02 -13.05
C GLY A 317 5.76 -12.16 -12.94
N MET A 318 5.27 -13.41 -12.92
CA MET A 318 6.10 -14.61 -12.76
C MET A 318 7.12 -14.81 -13.89
N SER A 319 6.76 -14.48 -15.14
CA SER A 319 7.66 -14.61 -16.28
C SER A 319 8.84 -13.64 -16.17
N GLY A 320 8.55 -12.37 -15.86
CA GLY A 320 9.57 -11.36 -15.63
C GLY A 320 10.46 -11.67 -14.43
N TYR A 321 9.88 -12.16 -13.33
CA TYR A 321 10.67 -12.67 -12.22
C TYR A 321 11.66 -13.75 -12.66
N ALA A 322 11.18 -14.75 -13.42
CA ALA A 322 12.03 -15.84 -13.89
C ALA A 322 13.13 -15.36 -14.85
N ASP A 323 12.88 -14.34 -15.67
CA ASP A 323 13.88 -13.69 -16.51
C ASP A 323 14.93 -12.94 -15.69
N CYS A 324 14.50 -12.11 -14.74
CA CYS A 324 15.38 -11.38 -13.82
C CYS A 324 16.27 -12.31 -13.01
N LEU A 325 15.70 -13.42 -12.55
CA LEU A 325 16.41 -14.49 -11.88
C LEU A 325 17.49 -15.10 -12.78
N ARG A 326 17.13 -15.59 -13.98
CA ARG A 326 18.09 -16.19 -14.93
C ARG A 326 19.22 -15.24 -15.30
N TRP A 327 18.88 -13.96 -15.47
CA TRP A 327 19.82 -12.92 -15.86
C TRP A 327 20.79 -12.54 -14.73
N SER A 328 20.30 -12.40 -13.50
CA SER A 328 21.10 -11.94 -12.37
C SER A 328 21.80 -13.08 -11.60
N ILE A 329 21.18 -14.26 -11.53
CA ILE A 329 21.65 -15.43 -10.81
C ILE A 329 21.97 -16.52 -11.84
N GLY A 330 23.23 -16.94 -11.93
CA GLY A 330 23.60 -18.10 -12.75
C GLY A 330 22.88 -19.35 -12.24
N LYS A 331 22.47 -20.27 -13.14
CA LYS A 331 21.72 -21.49 -12.76
C LYS A 331 22.38 -22.32 -11.65
N ALA A 332 23.71 -22.31 -11.56
CA ALA A 332 24.47 -23.02 -10.52
C ALA A 332 24.32 -22.40 -9.12
N GLU A 333 23.86 -21.15 -9.04
CA GLU A 333 23.80 -20.33 -7.83
C GLU A 333 22.36 -20.04 -7.41
N TYR A 334 21.38 -20.80 -7.92
CA TYR A 334 19.98 -20.62 -7.56
C TYR A 334 19.80 -20.83 -6.05
N PRO A 335 19.07 -19.93 -5.37
CA PRO A 335 18.76 -20.09 -3.95
C PRO A 335 17.94 -21.37 -3.71
N ASP A 336 18.04 -21.91 -2.49
CA ASP A 336 17.54 -23.25 -2.16
C ASP A 336 16.04 -23.41 -2.42
N TYR A 337 15.26 -22.34 -2.28
CA TYR A 337 13.82 -22.35 -2.55
C TYR A 337 13.45 -22.52 -4.03
N LEU A 338 14.43 -22.41 -4.95
CA LEU A 338 14.28 -22.65 -6.38
C LEU A 338 14.92 -23.96 -6.84
N LYS A 339 15.63 -24.66 -5.96
CA LYS A 339 16.15 -25.99 -6.29
C LYS A 339 14.99 -26.99 -6.26
N PRO A 340 14.87 -27.88 -7.26
CA PRO A 340 13.86 -28.93 -7.20
C PRO A 340 14.05 -29.74 -5.92
N PRO A 341 12.96 -30.20 -5.26
CA PRO A 341 13.08 -31.01 -4.07
C PRO A 341 14.00 -32.20 -4.36
N ALA A 342 14.91 -32.48 -3.43
CA ALA A 342 15.87 -33.57 -3.58
C ALA A 342 15.14 -34.84 -4.02
N ALA A 343 15.61 -35.48 -5.10
CA ALA A 343 14.99 -36.69 -5.62
C ALA A 343 14.83 -37.69 -4.48
N LYS A 344 13.59 -38.17 -4.25
CA LYS A 344 13.35 -39.21 -3.25
C LYS A 344 14.29 -40.38 -3.56
N PRO A 345 15.03 -40.91 -2.57
CA PRO A 345 15.90 -42.05 -2.81
C PRO A 345 15.08 -43.18 -3.43
N PRO A 346 15.64 -43.89 -4.44
CA PRO A 346 14.91 -44.94 -5.13
C PRO A 346 14.40 -45.95 -4.10
N PRO A 347 13.17 -46.47 -4.26
CA PRO A 347 12.63 -47.46 -3.34
C PRO A 347 13.60 -48.64 -3.28
N LYS A 348 14.00 -49.03 -2.06
CA LYS A 348 14.86 -50.21 -1.84
C LYS A 348 14.22 -51.40 -2.58
N ARG A 349 14.92 -51.95 -3.58
CA ARG A 349 14.47 -53.13 -4.31
C ARG A 349 14.19 -54.23 -3.29
N LYS A 350 12.94 -54.70 -3.21
CA LYS A 350 12.62 -55.90 -2.44
C LYS A 350 13.37 -57.08 -3.10
N PRO A 351 14.03 -57.94 -2.31
CA PRO A 351 14.72 -59.11 -2.85
C PRO A 351 13.73 -59.98 -3.61
N SER A 352 14.08 -60.39 -4.82
CA SER A 352 13.25 -61.25 -5.66
C SER A 352 13.13 -62.62 -5.01
N SER A 353 11.93 -63.00 -4.57
CA SER A 353 11.63 -64.37 -4.18
C SER A 353 11.55 -65.23 -5.45
N SER A 354 12.68 -65.77 -5.87
CA SER A 354 12.74 -66.83 -6.87
C SER A 354 12.40 -68.17 -6.23
N ARG A 355 11.39 -68.84 -6.81
CA ARG A 355 11.17 -70.30 -6.91
C ARG A 355 10.82 -71.11 -5.66
N ASN A 356 9.68 -71.80 -5.71
CA ASN A 356 9.54 -73.25 -6.02
C ASN A 356 8.02 -73.57 -5.97
N ALA A 357 7.34 -73.99 -7.04
CA ALA A 357 7.37 -75.31 -7.67
C ALA A 357 6.95 -76.46 -6.72
N ALA A 358 5.64 -76.72 -6.70
CA ALA A 358 5.02 -78.05 -6.60
C ALA A 358 3.64 -77.96 -7.27
#